data_AF-A0A2W6CVJ7-F1
#
_entry.id   AF-A0A2W6CVJ7-F1
#
_cell.length_a   1.000
_cell.length_b   1.000
_cell.length_c   1.000
_cell.angle_alpha   90.00
_cell.angle_beta   90.00
_cell.angle_gamma   90.00
#
_symmetry.space_group_name_H-M   'P 1'
#
loop_
_entity.id
_entity.type
_entity.pdbx_description
1 polymer ?
#
loop_
_entity_poly.entity_id
_entity_poly.type
_entity_poly.pdbx_seq_one_letter_code
_entity_poly.pdbx_strand_id
1 'polypeptide(L)' 'MSTLSLRDLRNKLGAVVREVAYTGHEAIITDNGREVAVIISLDDYERLH' A
#
# COMPACT_ATOMS: atom_id res chain seq x y z
N MET A 1 8.48 2.11 3.58
CA MET A 1 7.18 2.80 3.71
C MET A 1 7.04 3.80 2.56
N SER A 2 6.02 3.64 1.73
CA SER A 2 5.69 4.58 0.65
C SER A 2 4.31 5.22 0.89
N THR A 3 4.12 6.46 0.44
CA THR A 3 2.84 7.18 0.55
C THR A 3 2.38 7.61 -0.84
N LEU A 4 1.17 7.22 -1.22
CA LEU A 4 0.63 7.39 -2.57
C LEU A 4 -0.78 7.99 -2.50
N SER A 5 -1.12 8.89 -3.42
CA SER A 5 -2.51 9.32 -3.58
C SER A 5 -3.33 8.24 -4.30
N LEU A 6 -4.64 8.16 -4.01
CA LEU A 6 -5.57 7.30 -4.76
C LEU A 6 -5.50 7.54 -6.27
N ARG A 7 -5.28 8.80 -6.67
CA ARG A 7 -5.13 9.18 -8.08
C ARG A 7 -3.89 8.56 -8.71
N ASP A 8 -2.74 8.62 -8.04
CA ASP A 8 -1.48 8.04 -8.54
C ASP A 8 -1.52 6.51 -8.52
N LEU A 9 -2.18 5.93 -7.50
CA LEU A 9 -2.30 4.50 -7.32
C LEU A 9 -3.04 3.84 -8.50
N ARG A 10 -4.03 4.51 -9.10
CA ARG A 10 -4.83 3.99 -10.22
C ARG A 10 -3.98 3.38 -11.34
N ASN A 11 -2.88 4.04 -11.68
CA ASN A 11 -2.00 3.62 -12.79
C ASN A 11 -0.79 2.79 -12.31
N LYS A 12 -0.62 2.63 -10.99
CA LYS A 12 0.57 2.02 -10.36
C LYS A 12 0.26 0.82 -9.48
N LEU A 13 -1.01 0.47 -9.28
CA LEU A 13 -1.44 -0.55 -8.32
C LEU A 13 -0.67 -1.87 -8.47
N GLY A 14 -0.50 -2.38 -9.70
CA GLY A 14 0.22 -3.63 -9.93
C GLY A 14 1.70 -3.57 -9.56
N ALA A 15 2.37 -2.42 -9.70
CA ALA A 15 3.75 -2.25 -9.26
C ALA A 15 3.84 -2.16 -7.74
N VAL A 16 2.95 -1.38 -7.12
CA VAL A 16 2.88 -1.19 -5.67
C VAL A 16 2.60 -2.51 -4.95
N VAL A 17 1.61 -3.29 -5.41
CA VAL A 17 1.30 -4.60 -4.80
C VAL A 17 2.48 -5.56 -4.90
N ARG A 18 3.21 -5.59 -6.02
CA ARG A 18 4.41 -6.42 -6.16
C ARG A 18 5.55 -5.96 -5.25
N GLU A 19 5.74 -4.66 -5.10
CA GLU A 19 6.74 -4.10 -4.19
C GLU A 19 6.43 -4.45 -2.73
N VAL A 20 5.18 -4.25 -2.29
CA VAL A 20 4.72 -4.62 -0.95
C VAL A 20 4.91 -6.12 -0.71
N ALA A 21 4.49 -6.96 -1.66
CA ALA A 21 4.63 -8.42 -1.54
C ALA A 21 6.09 -8.88 -1.51
N TYR A 22 7.00 -8.20 -2.23
CA TYR A 22 8.41 -8.58 -2.29
C TYR A 22 9.22 -8.07 -1.08
N THR A 23 8.88 -6.89 -0.57
CA THR A 23 9.69 -6.20 0.45
C THR A 23 9.10 -6.28 1.86
N GLY A 24 7.79 -6.55 1.99
CA GLY A 24 7.06 -6.37 3.25
C GLY A 24 6.87 -4.89 3.64
N HIS A 25 7.31 -3.93 2.82
CA HIS A 25 7.12 -2.53 3.12
C HIS A 25 5.69 -2.11 2.78
N GLU A 26 4.97 -1.61 3.78
CA GLU A 26 3.63 -1.08 3.60
C GLU A 26 3.60 0.17 2.70
N ALA A 27 2.46 0.34 2.03
CA ALA A 27 2.12 1.51 1.25
C ALA A 27 0.87 2.18 1.80
N ILE A 28 1.00 3.43 2.25
CA ILE A 28 -0.13 4.25 2.71
C ILE A 28 -0.81 4.92 1.52
N ILE A 29 -2.13 4.82 1.48
CA ILE A 29 -2.98 5.44 0.49
C ILE A 29 -3.61 6.69 1.09
N THR A 30 -3.49 7.80 0.37
CA THR A 30 -4.12 9.08 0.71
C THR A 30 -5.21 9.47 -0.27
N ASP A 31 -6.25 10.15 0.22
CA ASP A 31 -7.26 10.84 -0.57
C ASP A 31 -7.36 12.29 -0.10
N ASN A 32 -7.20 13.24 -1.04
CA ASN A 32 -7.15 14.67 -0.73
C ASN A 32 -6.23 15.04 0.46
N GLY A 33 -5.07 14.38 0.56
CA GLY A 33 -4.08 14.62 1.61
C GLY A 33 -4.35 13.92 2.94
N ARG A 34 -5.45 13.17 3.07
CA ARG A 34 -5.78 12.38 4.26
C ARG A 34 -5.46 10.91 4.02
N GLU A 35 -4.83 10.25 4.99
CA GLU A 35 -4.63 8.79 4.96
C GLU A 35 -5.98 8.07 5.08
N VAL A 36 -6.25 7.13 4.17
CA VAL A 36 -7.54 6.44 4.06
C VAL A 36 -7.43 4.92 4.05
N ALA A 37 -6.28 4.37 3.68
CA ALA A 37 -6.05 2.92 3.66
C ALA A 37 -4.54 2.62 3.66
N VAL A 38 -4.19 1.37 3.96
CA VAL A 38 -2.83 0.84 3.84
C VAL A 38 -2.86 -0.47 3.03
N ILE A 39 -1.86 -0.67 2.18
CA ILE A 39 -1.59 -1.97 1.53
C ILE A 39 -0.42 -2.60 2.30
N ILE A 40 -0.66 -3.79 2.84
CA ILE A 40 0.36 -4.63 3.50
C ILE A 40 0.44 -5.99 2.81
N SER A 41 1.52 -6.72 3.05
CA SER A 41 1.64 -8.10 2.58
C SER A 41 0.61 -9.00 3.29
N LEU A 42 0.25 -10.14 2.69
CA LEU A 42 -0.63 -11.11 3.35
C LEU A 42 0.04 -11.70 4.60
N ASP A 43 1.35 -11.97 4.54
CA ASP A 43 2.13 -12.47 5.68
C ASP A 43 2.06 -11.51 6.88
N ASP A 44 2.16 -10.20 6.63
CA ASP A 44 2.03 -9.18 7.68
C ASP A 44 0.59 -9.07 8.18
N TYR A 45 -0.39 -9.16 7.28
CA TYR A 45 -1.81 -9.15 7.64
C TYR A 45 -2.18 -10.33 8.56
N GLU A 46 -1.67 -11.53 8.28
CA GLU A 46 -1.89 -12.72 9.10
C GLU A 46 -1.27 -12.61 10.49
N ARG A 47 -0.15 -11.89 10.64
CA ARG A 47 0.51 -11.65 11.94
C ARG A 47 -0.20 -10.63 12.83
N LEU A 48 -1.08 -9.81 12.24
CA LEU A 48 -1.86 -8.80 12.98
C LEU A 48 -3.12 -9.40 13.63
N HIS A 49 -3.50 -10.63 13.25
CA HIS A 49 -4.65 -11.36 13.78
C HIS A 49 -4.20 -12.48 14.73
#